data_AF-A0ABD0NVM6-F1
#
_entry.id   AF-A0ABD0NVM6-F1
#
_cell.length_a   1.000
_cell.length_b   1.000
_cell.length_c   1.000
_cell.angle_alpha   90.00
_cell.angle_beta   90.00
_cell.angle_gamma   90.00
#
_symmetry.space_group_name_H-M   'P 1'
#
loop_
_entity.id
_entity.type
_entity.pdbx_description
1 polymer ?
#
loop_
_entity_poly.entity_id
_entity_poly.type
_entity_poly.pdbx_seq_one_letter_code
_entity_poly.pdbx_strand_id
1 'polypeptide(L)' 'YKSSEEYVYVRGRGRGRYVCEECGIRCKKPSMLRKHIRLHTDARPYVCQHCNFAFKTK' A
#
# COMPACT_ATOMS: atom_id res chain seq x y z
N TYR A 1 13.40 9.72 8.51
CA TYR A 1 13.49 9.57 7.05
C TYR A 1 12.36 8.64 6.62
N LYS A 2 11.38 9.23 5.93
CA LYS A 2 9.93 8.93 5.95
C LYS A 2 9.58 7.45 5.67
N SER A 3 9.11 6.75 6.71
CA SER A 3 8.59 5.38 6.61
C SER A 3 7.06 5.41 6.61
N SER A 4 6.47 5.49 5.42
CA SER A 4 5.19 4.87 5.02
C SER A 4 4.38 4.32 6.20
N GLU A 5 3.55 5.17 6.80
CA GLU A 5 2.54 4.84 7.82
C GLU A 5 1.37 4.03 7.22
N GLU A 6 1.66 3.12 6.30
CA GLU A 6 0.64 2.37 5.55
C GLU A 6 0.56 0.90 5.98
N TYR A 7 1.48 0.43 6.83
CA TYR A 7 1.46 -0.93 7.36
C TYR A 7 2.19 -1.12 8.69
N VAL A 8 1.68 -2.07 9.48
CA VAL A 8 2.29 -2.46 10.76
C VAL A 8 3.13 -3.72 10.62
N TYR A 9 4.32 -3.73 11.21
CA TYR A 9 5.13 -4.94 11.33
C TYR A 9 4.78 -5.68 12.61
N VAL A 10 4.17 -6.86 12.48
CA VAL A 10 3.79 -7.70 13.61
C VAL A 10 4.80 -8.84 13.76
N ARG A 11 5.50 -8.85 14.90
CA ARG A 11 6.43 -9.90 15.29
C ARG A 11 5.67 -11.04 15.99
N GLY A 12 5.35 -12.11 15.23
CA GLY A 12 4.92 -13.39 15.83
C GLY A 12 6.12 -14.29 16.16
N ARG A 13 5.90 -15.47 16.79
CA ARG A 13 6.93 -16.49 17.13
C ARG A 13 7.68 -17.11 15.91
N GLY A 14 7.87 -16.35 14.81
CA GLY A 14 8.55 -16.73 13.58
C GLY A 14 8.96 -15.51 12.75
N ARG A 15 9.25 -15.66 11.45
CA ARG A 15 9.58 -14.53 10.56
C ARG A 15 8.46 -13.48 10.64
N GLY A 16 8.77 -12.28 11.12
CA GLY A 16 7.76 -11.23 11.33
C GLY A 16 7.01 -10.90 10.04
N ARG A 17 5.74 -10.54 10.19
CA ARG A 17 4.80 -10.34 9.09
C ARG A 17 4.42 -8.87 9.03
N TYR A 18 4.31 -8.34 7.82
CA TYR A 18 3.81 -6.99 7.58
C TYR A 18 2.30 -7.09 7.39
N VAL A 19 1.53 -6.23 8.06
CA VAL A 19 0.07 -6.28 8.06
C VAL A 19 -0.48 -4.94 7.59
N CYS A 20 -1.40 -4.97 6.63
CA CYS A 20 -2.13 -3.78 6.22
C CYS A 20 -3.17 -3.45 7.28
N GLU A 21 -3.22 -2.22 7.76
CA GLU A 21 -4.20 -1.79 8.76
C GLU A 21 -5.61 -1.64 8.16
N GLU A 22 -5.71 -1.37 6.86
CA GLU A 22 -6.99 -1.11 6.18
C GLU A 22 -7.82 -2.38 5.97
N CYS A 23 -7.19 -3.52 5.74
CA CYS A 23 -7.88 -4.78 5.45
C CYS A 23 -7.37 -5.99 6.26
N GLY A 24 -6.34 -5.80 7.09
CA GLY A 24 -5.74 -6.87 7.89
C GLY A 24 -4.90 -7.88 7.11
N ILE A 25 -4.61 -7.66 5.81
CA ILE A 25 -3.84 -8.62 5.00
C ILE A 25 -2.43 -8.77 5.55
N ARG A 26 -1.94 -10.01 5.62
CA ARG A 26 -0.60 -10.33 6.14
C ARG A 26 0.34 -10.71 5.01
N CYS A 27 1.36 -9.91 4.81
CA CYS A 27 2.42 -10.10 3.82
C CYS A 27 3.73 -10.53 4.49
N LYS A 28 4.50 -11.38 3.81
CA LYS A 28 5.83 -11.83 4.26
C LYS A 28 6.94 -10.79 4.00
N LYS A 29 6.70 -9.85 3.08
CA LYS A 29 7.68 -8.84 2.63
C LYS A 29 7.02 -7.45 2.65
N PRO A 30 7.78 -6.39 2.98
CA PRO A 30 7.24 -5.03 2.98
C PRO A 30 6.91 -4.54 1.56
N SER A 31 7.67 -4.99 0.55
CA SER A 31 7.44 -4.62 -0.86
C SER A 31 6.12 -5.15 -1.42
N MET A 32 5.68 -6.33 -0.97
CA MET A 32 4.38 -6.88 -1.36
C MET A 32 3.25 -6.09 -0.73
N LEU A 33 3.41 -5.72 0.54
CA LEU A 33 2.42 -4.93 1.24
C LEU A 33 2.29 -3.53 0.65
N ARG A 34 3.41 -2.87 0.34
CA ARG A 34 3.41 -1.55 -0.29
C ARG A 34 2.75 -1.56 -1.68
N LYS A 35 2.88 -2.65 -2.45
CA LYS A 35 2.11 -2.82 -3.70
C LYS A 35 0.62 -2.99 -3.42
N HIS A 36 0.29 -3.72 -2.36
CA HIS A 36 -1.09 -3.93 -1.95
C HIS A 36 -1.78 -2.64 -1.48
N ILE A 37 -1.13 -1.80 -0.68
CA ILE A 37 -1.76 -0.54 -0.22
C ILE A 37 -1.97 0.47 -1.37
N ARG A 38 -1.11 0.43 -2.40
CA ARG A 38 -1.37 1.18 -3.65
C ARG A 38 -2.65 0.74 -4.37
N LEU A 39 -3.17 -0.46 -4.09
CA LEU A 39 -4.47 -0.88 -4.59
C LEU A 39 -5.61 -0.24 -3.81
N HIS A 40 -5.48 -0.13 -2.47
CA HIS A 40 -6.47 0.52 -1.61
C HIS A 40 -6.61 2.00 -1.87
N THR A 41 -5.48 2.69 -1.97
CA THR A 41 -5.47 4.15 -2.10
C THR A 41 -6.04 4.64 -3.43
N ASP A 42 -6.38 3.73 -4.36
CA ASP A 42 -6.80 3.98 -5.73
C ASP A 42 -6.12 5.19 -6.37
N ALA A 43 -4.87 5.44 -5.95
CA ALA A 43 -4.28 6.75 -6.07
C ALA A 43 -4.01 6.92 -7.54
N ARG A 44 -4.89 7.69 -8.18
CA ARG A 44 -4.76 8.13 -9.55
C ARG A 44 -4.20 9.55 -9.47
N PRO A 45 -2.89 9.73 -9.14
CA PRO A 45 -2.31 11.07 -9.05
C PRO A 45 -2.29 11.77 -10.41
N TYR A 46 -2.42 11.00 -11.49
CA TYR A 46 -2.49 11.51 -12.86
C TYR A 46 -3.93 11.79 -13.23
N VAL A 47 -4.47 12.91 -12.76
CA VAL A 47 -5.79 13.39 -13.17
C VAL A 47 -5.65 14.15 -14.48
N CYS A 48 -6.32 13.68 -15.54
CA CYS A 48 -6.46 14.46 -16.77
C CYS A 48 -7.47 15.59 -16.54
N GLN A 49 -7.03 16.85 -16.56
CA GLN A 49 -7.90 18.02 -16.35
C GLN A 49 -8.91 18.24 -17.49
N HIS A 50 -8.70 17.65 -18.67
CA HIS A 50 -9.62 17.78 -19.81
C HIS A 50 -10.76 16.75 -19.80
N CYS A 51 -10.52 15.56 -19.25
CA CYS A 51 -11.51 14.47 -19.26
C CYS A 51 -11.96 14.06 -17.86
N ASN A 52 -11.45 14.71 -16.81
CA ASN A 52 -11.61 14.37 -15.40
C ASN A 52 -11.31 12.89 -15.07
N PHE A 53 -10.57 12.20 -15.95
CA PHE A 53 -10.24 10.80 -15.82
C PHE A 53 -8.86 10.67 -15.20
N ALA A 54 -8.79 9.95 -14.10
CA ALA A 54 -7.56 9.81 -13.35
C ALA A 54 -6.93 8.44 -13.65
N PHE A 55 -5.61 8.36 -13.80
CA PHE A 55 -4.91 7.13 -14.17
C PHE A 55 -3.91 6.73 -13.07
N LYS A 56 -3.74 5.42 -12.84
CA LYS A 56 -2.80 4.86 -11.84
C LYS A 56 -1.35 4.84 -12.32
N THR A 57 -1.09 5.10 -13.59
CA THR A 57 0.24 5.05 -14.22
C THR A 57 0.38 6.17 -15.25
N LYS A 58 1.59 6.75 -15.35
CA LYS A 58 1.95 7.79 -16.32
C LYS A 58 1.82 7.30 -17.75
#